data_AF-X0WZ63-F1
#
_entry.id   AF-X0WZ63-F1
#
_cell.length_a   1.000
_cell.length_b   1.000
_cell.length_c   1.000
_cell.angle_alpha   90.00
_cell.angle_beta   90.00
_cell.angle_gamma   90.00
#
_symmetry.space_group_name_H-M   'P 1'
#
loop_
_entity.id
_entity.type
_entity.pdbx_description
1 polymer ?
#
loop_
_entity_poly.entity_id
_entity_poly.type
_entity_poly.pdbx_seq_one_letter_code
_entity_poly.pdbx_strand_id
1 'polypeptide(L)'
;PVSTSQAVVGSIVGVGIMQKQVTLTGLDKIIICWIGTPIGGCILSIILYLVLARIINRFQPSWAGFDFIMRTGLIITGCYGAYALGANNVANVTGVFYGAGFLSIKTAALIGGVSIALGILTFSKGVMKTVGRGIVKLDAYSALIVVLSNAITVHIYAVIGVPVSTSQAVVGAVLGIGLLKRAEALRKRAIVGVFSGWIATPFIAGLVSISIYFVTHLTYVG
;
A
#
# COMPACT_ATOMS: atom_id res chain seq x y z
N PRO A 1 6.39 -2.63 -7.52
CA PRO A 1 4.97 -2.50 -7.12
C PRO A 1 4.56 -1.03 -7.23
N VAL A 2 3.41 -0.75 -7.85
CA VAL A 2 2.88 0.61 -8.01
C VAL A 2 1.84 0.93 -6.93
N SER A 3 1.45 2.20 -6.82
CA SER A 3 0.52 2.68 -5.80
C SER A 3 -0.85 3.01 -6.38
N THR A 4 -1.89 2.30 -5.93
CA THR A 4 -3.28 2.61 -6.31
C THR A 4 -3.70 3.99 -5.83
N SER A 5 -3.28 4.39 -4.62
CA SER A 5 -3.60 5.71 -4.05
C SER A 5 -2.97 6.84 -4.87
N GLN A 6 -1.74 6.65 -5.38
CA GLN A 6 -1.12 7.64 -6.28
C GLN A 6 -1.81 7.69 -7.63
N ALA A 7 -2.20 6.54 -8.20
CA ALA A 7 -2.90 6.49 -9.47
C ALA A 7 -4.27 7.20 -9.40
N VAL A 8 -5.03 6.98 -8.33
CA VAL A 8 -6.34 7.60 -8.13
C VAL A 8 -6.22 9.10 -7.94
N VAL A 9 -5.33 9.56 -7.06
CA VAL A 9 -5.11 11.00 -6.85
C VAL A 9 -4.63 11.67 -8.14
N GLY A 10 -3.70 11.05 -8.87
CA GLY A 10 -3.27 11.53 -10.18
C GLY A 10 -4.42 11.64 -11.18
N SER A 11 -5.30 10.63 -11.22
CA SER A 11 -6.46 10.61 -12.12
C SER A 11 -7.46 11.73 -11.79
N ILE A 12 -7.75 11.94 -10.50
CA ILE A 12 -8.66 13.00 -10.02
C ILE A 12 -8.10 14.38 -10.37
N VAL A 13 -6.81 14.61 -10.12
CA VAL A 13 -6.13 15.86 -10.49
C VAL A 13 -6.20 16.08 -12.01
N GLY A 14 -5.94 15.04 -12.81
CA GLY A 14 -6.01 15.12 -14.26
C GLY A 14 -7.39 15.56 -14.78
N VAL A 15 -8.47 14.95 -14.29
CA VAL A 15 -9.84 15.35 -14.67
C VAL A 15 -10.16 16.76 -14.16
N GLY A 16 -9.74 17.09 -12.93
CA GLY A 16 -9.93 18.43 -12.37
C GLY A 16 -9.29 19.53 -13.23
N ILE A 17 -8.12 19.26 -13.85
CA ILE A 17 -7.44 20.19 -14.76
C ILE A 17 -8.33 20.47 -15.97
N MET A 18 -8.90 19.43 -16.59
CA MET A 18 -9.79 19.57 -17.74
C MET A 18 -11.05 20.36 -17.41
N GLN A 19 -11.58 20.19 -16.20
CA GLN A 19 -12.77 20.90 -15.73
C GLN A 19 -12.48 22.31 -15.18
N LYS A 20 -11.21 22.73 -15.09
CA LYS A 20 -10.78 23.98 -14.42
C LYS A 20 -11.25 24.10 -12.96
N GLN A 21 -11.46 22.97 -12.29
CA GLN A 21 -11.94 22.88 -10.90
C GLN A 21 -10.94 22.15 -9.99
N VAL A 22 -9.63 22.29 -10.26
CA VAL A 22 -8.60 21.67 -9.41
C VAL A 22 -8.60 22.33 -8.05
N THR A 23 -9.05 21.60 -7.03
CA THR A 23 -8.81 21.97 -5.64
C THR A 23 -7.55 21.28 -5.17
N LEU A 24 -6.48 22.05 -4.94
CA LEU A 24 -5.20 21.52 -4.43
C LEU A 24 -5.17 21.39 -2.91
N THR A 25 -6.20 21.88 -2.22
CA THR A 25 -6.31 21.83 -0.75
C THR A 25 -6.24 20.38 -0.26
N GLY A 26 -5.27 20.08 0.59
CA GLY A 26 -5.04 18.75 1.15
C GLY A 26 -4.17 17.82 0.30
N LEU A 27 -3.80 18.22 -0.93
CA LEU A 27 -2.87 17.45 -1.76
C LEU A 27 -1.46 17.44 -1.16
N ASP A 28 -1.05 18.53 -0.54
CA ASP A 28 0.18 18.65 0.25
C ASP A 28 0.25 17.59 1.36
N LYS A 29 -0.84 17.43 2.13
CA LYS A 29 -0.94 16.42 3.18
C LYS A 29 -0.81 15.00 2.62
N ILE A 30 -1.43 14.73 1.47
CA ILE A 30 -1.35 13.44 0.78
C ILE A 30 0.09 13.15 0.35
N ILE A 31 0.76 14.11 -0.28
CA ILE A 31 2.15 13.97 -0.74
C ILE A 31 3.10 13.74 0.43
N ILE A 32 2.95 14.51 1.52
CA ILE A 32 3.73 14.32 2.75
C ILE A 32 3.53 12.90 3.28
N CYS A 33 2.30 12.39 3.26
CA CYS A 33 2.01 11.03 3.71
C CYS A 33 2.61 9.97 2.78
N TRP A 34 2.71 10.19 1.47
CA TRP A 34 3.39 9.26 0.55
C TRP A 34 4.90 9.18 0.80
N ILE A 35 5.53 10.26 1.27
CA ILE A 35 6.93 10.25 1.69
C ILE A 35 7.05 9.63 3.10
N GLY A 36 6.14 9.96 4.01
CA GLY A 36 6.12 9.46 5.37
C GLY A 36 5.84 7.96 5.47
N THR A 37 5.02 7.41 4.58
CA THR A 37 4.61 5.99 4.60
C THR A 37 5.79 5.01 4.49
N PRO A 38 6.68 5.08 3.49
CA PRO A 38 7.84 4.18 3.42
C PRO A 38 8.83 4.42 4.57
N ILE A 39 8.96 5.65 5.07
CA ILE A 39 9.81 5.96 6.23
C ILE A 39 9.24 5.32 7.50
N GLY A 40 7.95 5.49 7.74
CA GLY A 40 7.24 4.89 8.86
C GLY A 40 7.31 3.37 8.83
N GLY A 41 7.10 2.76 7.66
CA GLY A 41 7.26 1.32 7.46
C GLY A 41 8.69 0.85 7.76
N CYS A 42 9.71 1.62 7.34
CA CYS A 42 11.12 1.31 7.61
C CYS A 42 11.41 1.35 9.13
N ILE A 43 11.07 2.46 9.79
CA ILE A 43 11.33 2.66 11.22
C ILE A 43 10.59 1.61 12.05
N LEU A 44 9.30 1.40 11.79
CA LEU A 44 8.50 0.42 12.52
C LEU A 44 9.04 -1.00 12.34
N SER A 45 9.48 -1.38 11.14
CA SER A 45 10.04 -2.71 10.91
C SER A 45 11.32 -2.94 11.71
N ILE A 46 12.18 -1.92 11.82
CA ILE A 46 13.41 -2.00 12.62
C ILE A 46 13.07 -2.16 14.11
N ILE A 47 12.16 -1.33 14.62
CA ILE A 47 11.73 -1.39 16.02
C ILE A 47 11.10 -2.76 16.33
N LEU A 48 10.15 -3.20 15.51
CA LEU A 48 9.47 -4.48 15.69
C LEU A 48 10.44 -5.65 15.64
N TYR A 49 11.40 -5.64 14.70
CA TYR A 49 12.43 -6.67 14.62
C TYR A 49 13.22 -6.76 15.93
N LEU A 50 13.73 -5.62 16.44
CA LEU A 50 14.53 -5.61 17.65
C LEU A 50 13.73 -6.04 18.89
N VAL A 51 12.50 -5.57 19.02
CA VAL A 51 11.61 -5.88 20.15
C VAL A 51 11.21 -7.36 20.13
N LEU A 52 10.71 -7.87 19.00
CA LEU A 52 10.29 -9.27 18.91
C LEU A 52 11.48 -10.22 19.04
N ALA A 53 12.65 -9.88 18.50
CA ALA A 53 13.84 -10.69 18.65
C ALA A 53 14.22 -10.80 20.14
N ARG A 54 14.17 -9.68 20.88
CA ARG A 54 14.43 -9.67 22.32
C ARG A 54 13.44 -10.55 23.09
N ILE A 55 12.16 -10.50 22.73
CA ILE A 55 11.11 -11.32 23.35
C ILE A 55 11.34 -12.81 23.07
N ILE A 56 11.51 -13.19 21.79
CA ILE A 56 11.69 -14.59 21.39
C ILE A 56 12.97 -15.17 22.01
N ASN A 57 14.08 -14.43 21.97
CA ASN A 57 15.34 -14.88 22.55
C ASN A 57 15.29 -15.02 24.07
N ARG A 58 14.40 -14.29 24.75
CA ARG A 58 14.19 -14.43 26.19
C ARG A 58 13.46 -15.73 26.54
N PHE A 59 12.50 -16.14 25.72
CA PHE A 59 11.74 -17.37 25.95
C PHE A 59 12.47 -18.63 25.47
N GLN A 60 13.46 -18.50 24.58
CA GLN A 60 14.22 -19.61 23.99
C GLN A 60 13.33 -20.80 23.60
N PRO A 61 12.33 -20.59 22.72
CA PRO A 61 11.40 -21.65 22.36
C PRO A 61 12.14 -22.82 21.71
N SER A 62 11.62 -24.04 21.91
CA SER A 62 12.05 -25.20 21.14
C SER A 62 11.81 -24.97 19.65
N TRP A 63 12.47 -25.75 18.78
CA TRP A 63 12.29 -25.67 17.33
C TRP A 63 10.81 -25.76 16.91
N ALA A 64 10.06 -26.68 17.52
CA ALA A 64 8.63 -26.83 17.27
C ALA A 64 7.82 -25.62 17.76
N GLY A 65 8.17 -25.05 18.92
CA GLY A 65 7.55 -23.83 19.43
C GLY A 65 7.80 -22.64 18.51
N PHE A 66 9.03 -22.48 18.02
CA PHE A 66 9.37 -21.41 17.08
C PHE A 66 8.60 -21.53 15.75
N ASP A 67 8.54 -22.73 15.15
CA ASP A 67 7.77 -22.96 13.92
C ASP A 67 6.28 -22.65 14.12
N PHE A 68 5.70 -23.08 15.24
CA PHE A 68 4.31 -22.78 15.58
C PHE A 68 4.04 -21.27 15.72
N ILE A 69 4.93 -20.55 16.42
CA ILE A 69 4.83 -19.09 16.59
C ILE A 69 4.93 -18.40 15.22
N MET A 70 5.87 -18.80 14.36
CA MET A 70 6.05 -18.19 13.04
C MET A 70 4.85 -18.42 12.14
N ARG A 71 4.34 -19.66 12.03
CA ARG A 71 3.19 -19.98 11.19
C ARG A 71 1.94 -19.22 11.63
N THR A 72 1.64 -19.28 12.92
CA THR A 72 0.47 -18.62 13.50
C THR A 72 0.59 -17.09 13.36
N GLY A 73 1.77 -16.54 13.65
CA GLY A 73 2.04 -15.12 13.51
C GLY A 73 1.91 -14.64 12.06
N LEU A 74 2.40 -15.40 11.07
CA LEU A 74 2.26 -15.05 9.66
C LEU A 74 0.79 -15.00 9.22
N ILE A 75 -0.04 -15.94 9.70
CA ILE A 75 -1.48 -15.94 9.40
C ILE A 75 -2.17 -14.74 10.05
N ILE A 76 -1.95 -14.51 11.35
CA ILE A 76 -2.58 -13.41 12.10
C ILE A 76 -2.19 -12.06 11.50
N THR A 77 -0.89 -11.84 11.27
CA THR A 77 -0.39 -10.59 10.68
C THR A 77 -0.83 -10.44 9.23
N GLY A 78 -0.93 -11.52 8.47
CA GLY A 78 -1.51 -11.53 7.12
C GLY A 78 -2.96 -11.08 7.10
N CYS A 79 -3.80 -11.64 7.99
CA CYS A 79 -5.19 -11.23 8.15
C CYS A 79 -5.29 -9.75 8.54
N TYR A 80 -4.47 -9.30 9.50
CA TYR A 80 -4.45 -7.91 9.91
C TYR A 80 -3.98 -6.96 8.79
N GLY A 81 -2.98 -7.37 8.02
CA GLY A 81 -2.51 -6.64 6.85
C GLY A 81 -3.57 -6.53 5.75
N ALA A 82 -4.32 -7.59 5.50
CA ALA A 82 -5.44 -7.57 4.55
C ALA A 82 -6.58 -6.66 5.02
N TYR A 83 -6.89 -6.67 6.32
CA TYR A 83 -7.85 -5.75 6.92
C TYR A 83 -7.42 -4.28 6.75
N ALA A 84 -6.19 -3.95 7.13
CA ALA A 84 -5.66 -2.59 7.02
C ALA A 84 -5.61 -2.10 5.56
N LEU A 85 -5.22 -2.98 4.63
CA LEU A 85 -5.28 -2.73 3.18
C LEU A 85 -6.71 -2.37 2.76
N GLY A 86 -7.71 -3.18 3.14
CA GLY A 86 -9.11 -2.93 2.79
C GLY A 86 -9.62 -1.59 3.32
N ALA A 87 -9.34 -1.30 4.60
CA ALA A 87 -9.73 -0.06 5.26
C ALA A 87 -9.16 1.19 4.57
N ASN A 88 -7.92 1.15 4.10
CA ASN A 88 -7.31 2.28 3.39
C ASN A 88 -7.72 2.35 1.90
N ASN A 89 -7.79 1.21 1.21
CA ASN A 89 -7.91 1.18 -0.24
C ASN A 89 -9.34 1.31 -0.76
N VAL A 90 -10.37 0.97 0.02
CA VAL A 90 -11.75 1.02 -0.47
C VAL A 90 -12.17 2.43 -0.92
N ALA A 91 -11.75 3.45 -0.15
CA ALA A 91 -12.04 4.86 -0.44
C ALA A 91 -11.39 5.33 -1.74
N ASN A 92 -10.26 4.75 -2.15
CA ASN A 92 -9.60 5.10 -3.41
C ASN A 92 -10.43 4.72 -4.64
N VAL A 93 -11.33 3.74 -4.52
CA VAL A 93 -12.15 3.28 -5.64
C VAL A 93 -13.55 3.88 -5.57
N THR A 94 -14.19 3.81 -4.41
CA THR A 94 -15.61 4.19 -4.27
C THR A 94 -15.83 5.55 -3.63
N GLY A 95 -14.77 6.19 -3.10
CA GLY A 95 -14.86 7.52 -2.48
C GLY A 95 -15.27 8.62 -3.44
N VAL A 96 -14.90 8.49 -4.72
CA VAL A 96 -15.32 9.43 -5.78
C VAL A 96 -16.84 9.40 -6.01
N PHE A 97 -17.49 8.24 -5.89
CA PHE A 97 -18.94 8.11 -6.03
C PHE A 97 -19.69 8.73 -4.85
N TYR A 98 -19.12 8.62 -3.65
CA TYR A 98 -19.63 9.33 -2.48
C TYR A 98 -19.47 10.84 -2.64
N GLY A 99 -18.29 11.31 -3.05
CA GLY A 99 -18.03 12.74 -3.29
C GLY A 99 -18.92 13.36 -4.36
N ALA A 100 -19.32 12.58 -5.37
CA ALA A 100 -20.27 12.99 -6.40
C ALA A 100 -21.75 12.88 -5.98
N GLY A 101 -22.03 12.44 -4.75
CA GLY A 101 -23.40 12.32 -4.21
C GLY A 101 -24.19 11.10 -4.69
N PHE A 102 -23.57 10.17 -5.43
CA PHE A 102 -24.27 9.01 -5.99
C PHE A 102 -24.45 7.86 -4.99
N LEU A 103 -23.55 7.71 -4.01
CA LEU A 103 -23.60 6.62 -3.04
C LEU A 103 -23.47 7.12 -1.61
N SER A 104 -24.14 6.46 -0.67
CA SER A 104 -23.86 6.62 0.76
C SER A 104 -22.52 5.98 1.14
N ILE A 105 -21.89 6.41 2.24
CA ILE A 105 -20.62 5.83 2.73
C ILE A 105 -20.76 4.31 2.94
N LYS A 106 -21.87 3.86 3.55
CA LYS A 106 -22.11 2.43 3.82
C LYS A 106 -22.20 1.63 2.52
N THR A 107 -22.92 2.14 1.53
CA THR A 107 -23.07 1.50 0.22
C THR A 107 -21.74 1.48 -0.55
N ALA A 108 -21.01 2.59 -0.56
CA ALA A 108 -19.70 2.69 -1.19
C ALA A 108 -18.68 1.73 -0.57
N ALA A 109 -18.68 1.58 0.76
CA ALA A 109 -17.84 0.64 1.47
C ALA A 109 -18.20 -0.82 1.15
N LEU A 110 -19.50 -1.16 1.13
CA LEU A 110 -19.97 -2.51 0.82
C LEU A 110 -19.60 -2.94 -0.60
N ILE A 111 -19.96 -2.13 -1.60
CA ILE A 111 -19.69 -2.43 -3.01
C ILE A 111 -18.17 -2.52 -3.26
N GLY A 112 -17.42 -1.55 -2.75
CA GLY A 112 -15.96 -1.54 -2.89
C GLY A 112 -15.31 -2.73 -2.19
N GLY A 113 -15.74 -3.07 -0.97
CA GLY A 113 -15.22 -4.20 -0.20
C GLY A 113 -15.46 -5.55 -0.88
N VAL A 114 -16.69 -5.80 -1.36
CA VAL A 114 -17.02 -7.02 -2.11
C VAL A 114 -16.20 -7.10 -3.40
N SER A 115 -16.05 -5.99 -4.12
CA SER A 115 -15.27 -5.95 -5.36
C SER A 115 -13.79 -6.25 -5.12
N ILE A 116 -13.21 -5.70 -4.04
CA ILE A 116 -11.83 -6.01 -3.62
C ILE A 116 -11.69 -7.49 -3.28
N ALA A 117 -12.63 -8.06 -2.50
CA ALA A 117 -12.60 -9.48 -2.15
C ALA A 117 -12.64 -10.39 -3.40
N LEU A 118 -13.52 -10.09 -4.35
CA LEU A 118 -13.61 -10.83 -5.63
C LEU A 118 -12.31 -10.71 -6.43
N GLY A 119 -11.72 -9.52 -6.53
CA GLY A 119 -10.44 -9.30 -7.21
C GLY A 119 -9.28 -10.09 -6.57
N ILE A 120 -9.27 -10.19 -5.24
CA ILE A 120 -8.29 -10.99 -4.51
C ILE A 120 -8.42 -12.48 -4.89
N LEU A 121 -9.65 -13.02 -4.92
CA LEU A 121 -9.87 -14.44 -5.23
C LEU A 121 -9.56 -14.81 -6.69
N THR A 122 -9.69 -13.85 -7.61
CA THR A 122 -9.59 -14.10 -9.05
C THR A 122 -8.20 -13.78 -9.64
N PHE A 123 -7.58 -12.66 -9.26
CA PHE A 123 -6.39 -12.14 -9.97
C PHE A 123 -5.14 -11.95 -9.10
N SER A 124 -5.19 -12.20 -7.78
CA SER A 124 -4.05 -11.92 -6.89
C SER A 124 -2.81 -12.81 -7.10
N LYS A 125 -2.99 -14.02 -7.67
CA LYS A 125 -1.94 -15.04 -7.82
C LYS A 125 -0.67 -14.53 -8.50
N GLY A 126 -0.80 -13.72 -9.56
CA GLY A 126 0.35 -13.18 -10.29
C GLY A 126 1.15 -12.18 -9.46
N VAL A 127 0.46 -11.32 -8.71
CA VAL A 127 1.08 -10.31 -7.84
C VAL A 127 1.76 -10.99 -6.64
N MET A 128 1.12 -11.98 -6.02
CA MET A 128 1.71 -12.74 -4.90
C MET A 128 3.04 -13.40 -5.27
N LYS A 129 3.18 -13.91 -6.50
CA LYS A 129 4.44 -14.53 -6.98
C LYS A 129 5.60 -13.53 -7.15
N THR A 130 5.30 -12.26 -7.40
CA THR A 130 6.31 -11.25 -7.78
C THR A 130 6.76 -10.40 -6.59
N VAL A 131 5.83 -10.01 -5.69
CA VAL A 131 6.12 -9.11 -4.55
C VAL A 131 7.14 -9.72 -3.58
N GLY A 132 7.05 -11.03 -3.29
CA GLY A 132 7.91 -11.69 -2.30
C GLY A 132 9.35 -11.98 -2.75
N ARG A 133 9.71 -11.73 -4.01
CA ARG A 133 11.01 -12.15 -4.58
C ARG A 133 11.91 -10.99 -5.03
N GLY A 134 11.39 -9.76 -5.08
CA GLY A 134 11.99 -8.69 -5.87
C GLY A 134 13.08 -7.85 -5.21
N ILE A 135 12.95 -7.55 -3.92
CA ILE A 135 13.77 -6.50 -3.25
C ILE A 135 14.81 -7.12 -2.30
N VAL A 136 14.37 -7.99 -1.39
CA VAL A 136 15.22 -8.74 -0.44
C VAL A 136 14.64 -10.16 -0.29
N LYS A 137 15.48 -11.18 -0.09
CA LYS A 137 15.02 -12.51 0.30
C LYS A 137 14.66 -12.50 1.79
N LEU A 138 13.37 -12.73 2.11
CA LEU A 138 12.87 -12.74 3.47
C LEU A 138 12.74 -14.18 3.98
N ASP A 139 13.21 -14.44 5.19
CA ASP A 139 12.84 -15.62 5.97
C ASP A 139 11.51 -15.38 6.71
N ALA A 140 10.95 -16.42 7.33
CA ALA A 140 9.64 -16.36 7.99
C ALA A 140 9.55 -15.25 9.04
N TYR A 141 10.59 -15.05 9.85
CA TYR A 141 10.61 -14.04 10.88
C TYR A 141 10.59 -12.64 10.27
N SER A 142 11.47 -12.39 9.29
CA SER A 142 11.48 -11.10 8.57
C SER A 142 10.17 -10.82 7.84
N ALA A 143 9.55 -11.83 7.23
CA ALA A 143 8.27 -11.68 6.54
C ALA A 143 7.15 -11.28 7.52
N LEU A 144 7.10 -11.89 8.70
CA LEU A 144 6.17 -11.52 9.76
C LEU A 144 6.34 -10.05 10.16
N ILE A 145 7.59 -9.60 10.39
CA ILE A 145 7.87 -8.21 10.76
C ILE A 145 7.46 -7.24 9.65
N VAL A 146 7.77 -7.55 8.39
CA VAL A 146 7.42 -6.71 7.24
C VAL A 146 5.91 -6.54 7.13
N VAL A 147 5.15 -7.65 7.21
CA VAL A 147 3.69 -7.62 7.09
C VAL A 147 3.06 -6.87 8.27
N LEU A 148 3.53 -7.11 9.50
CA LEU A 148 3.03 -6.43 10.69
C LEU A 148 3.33 -4.92 10.65
N SER A 149 4.56 -4.54 10.31
CA SER A 149 4.97 -3.14 10.16
C SER A 149 4.13 -2.43 9.12
N ASN A 150 3.93 -3.06 7.97
CA ASN A 150 3.05 -2.56 6.93
C ASN A 150 1.62 -2.37 7.44
N ALA A 151 1.04 -3.39 8.09
CA ALA A 151 -0.32 -3.35 8.60
C ALA A 151 -0.54 -2.21 9.60
N ILE A 152 0.37 -2.05 10.56
CA ILE A 152 0.33 -0.96 11.55
C ILE A 152 0.44 0.40 10.85
N THR A 153 1.42 0.57 9.96
CA THR A 153 1.62 1.84 9.23
C THR A 153 0.36 2.26 8.47
N VAL A 154 -0.20 1.34 7.68
CA VAL A 154 -1.38 1.63 6.84
C VAL A 154 -2.62 1.85 7.70
N HIS A 155 -2.79 1.08 8.78
CA HIS A 155 -3.93 1.24 9.67
C HIS A 155 -3.91 2.61 10.38
N ILE A 156 -2.76 3.09 10.84
CA ILE A 156 -2.63 4.44 11.42
C ILE A 156 -3.13 5.49 10.42
N TYR A 157 -2.71 5.43 9.16
CA TYR A 157 -3.17 6.37 8.15
C TYR A 157 -4.65 6.21 7.78
N ALA A 158 -5.18 4.98 7.81
CA ALA A 158 -6.61 4.75 7.64
C ALA A 158 -7.42 5.43 8.75
N VAL A 159 -6.96 5.38 10.01
CA VAL A 159 -7.59 6.09 11.14
C VAL A 159 -7.48 7.61 10.98
N ILE A 160 -6.34 8.12 10.51
CA ILE A 160 -6.15 9.56 10.22
C ILE A 160 -7.01 10.02 9.03
N GLY A 161 -7.51 9.09 8.20
CA GLY A 161 -8.36 9.38 7.05
C GLY A 161 -7.59 9.90 5.84
N VAL A 162 -6.31 9.54 5.68
CA VAL A 162 -5.50 9.94 4.53
C VAL A 162 -5.19 8.72 3.65
N PRO A 163 -5.44 8.80 2.32
CA PRO A 163 -5.11 7.71 1.42
C PRO A 163 -3.60 7.57 1.28
N VAL A 164 -3.07 6.38 1.62
CA VAL A 164 -1.64 6.09 1.55
C VAL A 164 -1.37 4.82 0.74
N SER A 165 -0.11 4.56 0.43
CA SER A 165 0.24 3.38 -0.37
C SER A 165 0.70 2.23 0.50
N THR A 166 -0.09 1.16 0.54
CA THR A 166 0.34 -0.11 1.15
C THR A 166 1.60 -0.66 0.47
N SER A 167 1.75 -0.49 -0.85
CA SER A 167 2.99 -0.84 -1.57
C SER A 167 4.21 -0.08 -1.01
N GLN A 168 4.08 1.20 -0.68
CA GLN A 168 5.17 1.99 -0.10
C GLN A 168 5.50 1.55 1.32
N ALA A 169 4.48 1.27 2.15
CA ALA A 169 4.68 0.79 3.52
C ALA A 169 5.42 -0.56 3.56
N VAL A 170 5.01 -1.53 2.72
CA VAL A 170 5.73 -2.81 2.58
C VAL A 170 7.17 -2.59 2.13
N VAL A 171 7.40 -1.78 1.09
CA VAL A 171 8.77 -1.55 0.58
C VAL A 171 9.64 -0.88 1.64
N GLY A 172 9.10 0.11 2.36
CA GLY A 172 9.75 0.73 3.50
C GLY A 172 10.17 -0.28 4.55
N ALA A 173 9.24 -1.15 4.96
CA ALA A 173 9.53 -2.21 5.93
C ALA A 173 10.58 -3.21 5.44
N VAL A 174 10.55 -3.58 4.15
CA VAL A 174 11.58 -4.44 3.55
C VAL A 174 12.96 -3.76 3.56
N LEU A 175 13.02 -2.45 3.28
CA LEU A 175 14.26 -1.69 3.38
C LEU A 175 14.80 -1.68 4.82
N GLY A 176 13.94 -1.47 5.81
CA GLY A 176 14.34 -1.50 7.23
C GLY A 176 14.94 -2.84 7.64
N ILE A 177 14.33 -3.96 7.24
CA ILE A 177 14.92 -5.30 7.43
C ILE A 177 16.24 -5.45 6.69
N GLY A 178 16.33 -4.96 5.45
CA GLY A 178 17.57 -5.01 4.67
C GLY A 178 18.72 -4.24 5.32
N LEU A 179 18.44 -3.11 5.97
CA LEU A 179 19.43 -2.35 6.73
C LEU A 179 19.96 -3.14 7.94
N LEU A 180 19.09 -3.87 8.65
CA LEU A 180 19.48 -4.72 9.77
C LEU A 180 20.30 -5.95 9.36
N LYS A 181 20.01 -6.53 8.19
CA LYS A 181 20.66 -7.76 7.69
C LYS A 181 21.93 -7.53 6.85
N ARG A 182 22.38 -6.27 6.72
CA ARG A 182 23.41 -5.72 5.81
C ARG A 182 22.84 -5.20 4.50
N ALA A 183 23.21 -3.96 4.17
CA ALA A 183 22.77 -3.23 2.98
C ALA A 183 23.10 -3.93 1.65
N GLU A 184 24.09 -4.81 1.61
CA GLU A 184 24.44 -5.62 0.43
C GLU A 184 23.34 -6.61 0.03
N ALA A 185 22.44 -6.96 0.96
CA ALA A 185 21.27 -7.80 0.66
C ALA A 185 20.21 -7.06 -0.18
N LEU A 186 20.33 -5.73 -0.34
CA LEU A 186 19.40 -4.88 -1.08
C LEU A 186 19.70 -4.90 -2.58
N ARG A 187 18.69 -5.24 -3.38
CA ARG A 187 18.78 -5.16 -4.85
C ARG A 187 18.59 -3.71 -5.32
N LYS A 188 19.69 -2.95 -5.42
CA LYS A 188 19.68 -1.52 -5.82
C LYS A 188 18.83 -1.22 -7.06
N ARG A 189 18.96 -2.03 -8.13
CA ARG A 189 18.17 -1.88 -9.37
C ARG A 189 16.66 -2.02 -9.13
N ALA A 190 16.26 -2.95 -8.27
CA ALA A 190 14.85 -3.14 -7.92
C ALA A 190 14.32 -1.94 -7.11
N ILE A 191 15.13 -1.42 -6.19
CA ILE A 191 14.79 -0.23 -5.39
C ILE A 191 14.56 0.96 -6.31
N VAL A 192 15.52 1.29 -7.19
CA VAL A 192 15.38 2.40 -8.14
C VAL A 192 14.13 2.23 -9.00
N GLY A 193 13.89 1.04 -9.55
CA GLY A 193 12.69 0.79 -10.36
C GLY A 193 11.37 1.01 -9.59
N VAL A 194 11.34 0.70 -8.29
CA VAL A 194 10.17 0.96 -7.43
C VAL A 194 9.96 2.45 -7.22
N PHE A 195 11.02 3.19 -6.84
CA PHE A 195 10.93 4.64 -6.63
C PHE A 195 10.56 5.38 -7.92
N SER A 196 11.16 5.02 -9.05
CA SER A 196 10.78 5.58 -10.36
C SER A 196 9.32 5.28 -10.68
N GLY A 197 8.84 4.08 -10.38
CA GLY A 197 7.44 3.72 -10.54
C GLY A 197 6.50 4.60 -9.70
N TRP A 198 6.85 4.91 -8.46
CA TRP A 198 6.04 5.77 -7.58
C TRP A 198 5.98 7.21 -8.05
N ILE A 199 7.07 7.72 -8.63
CA ILE A 199 7.07 9.06 -9.23
C ILE A 199 6.20 9.05 -10.49
N ALA A 200 6.38 8.07 -11.38
CA ALA A 200 5.68 8.03 -12.67
C ALA A 200 4.16 7.77 -12.55
N THR A 201 3.74 6.97 -11.57
CA THR A 201 2.34 6.50 -11.43
C THR A 201 1.30 7.64 -11.44
N PRO A 202 1.37 8.69 -10.59
CA PRO A 202 0.35 9.74 -10.58
C PRO A 202 0.31 10.54 -11.89
N PHE A 203 1.46 10.79 -12.54
CA PHE A 203 1.49 11.51 -13.82
C PHE A 203 0.87 10.70 -14.95
N ILE A 204 1.25 9.42 -15.06
CA ILE A 204 0.70 8.54 -16.10
C ILE A 204 -0.82 8.39 -15.89
N ALA A 205 -1.27 8.20 -14.66
CA ALA A 205 -2.69 8.09 -14.36
C ALA A 205 -3.46 9.37 -14.69
N GLY A 206 -2.91 10.54 -14.36
CA GLY A 206 -3.50 11.84 -14.74
C GLY A 206 -3.54 12.07 -16.25
N LEU A 207 -2.49 11.70 -16.99
CA LEU A 207 -2.48 11.78 -18.45
C LEU A 207 -3.53 10.87 -19.09
N VAL A 208 -3.67 9.65 -18.59
CA VAL A 208 -4.69 8.71 -19.06
C VAL A 208 -6.09 9.25 -18.77
N SER A 209 -6.34 9.79 -17.57
CA SER A 209 -7.66 10.33 -17.23
C SER A 209 -8.02 11.56 -18.07
N ILE A 210 -7.06 12.45 -18.33
CA ILE A 210 -7.21 13.59 -19.26
C ILE A 210 -7.57 13.10 -20.66
N SER A 211 -6.85 12.09 -21.16
CA SER A 211 -7.07 11.55 -22.51
C SER A 211 -8.47 10.96 -22.65
N ILE A 212 -8.90 10.17 -21.65
CA ILE A 212 -10.26 9.60 -21.62
C ILE A 212 -11.29 10.72 -21.60
N TYR A 213 -11.11 11.73 -20.74
CA TYR A 213 -12.04 12.87 -20.66
C TYR A 213 -12.15 13.62 -21.98
N PHE A 214 -11.02 13.89 -22.63
CA PHE A 214 -10.99 14.61 -23.91
C PHE A 214 -11.76 13.84 -24.99
N VAL A 215 -11.53 12.52 -25.10
CA VAL A 215 -12.22 11.67 -26.08
C VAL A 215 -13.72 11.62 -25.81
N THR A 216 -14.15 11.42 -24.56
CA THR A 216 -15.58 11.35 -24.26
C THR A 216 -16.28 12.68 -24.50
N HIS A 217 -15.64 13.81 -24.15
CA HIS A 217 -16.24 15.12 -24.34
C HIS A 217 -16.39 15.50 -25.82
N LEU A 218 -15.45 15.09 -26.69
CA LEU A 218 -15.61 15.26 -28.14
C LEU A 218 -16.85 14.54 -28.68
N THR A 219 -17.13 13.33 -28.20
CA THR A 219 -18.28 12.52 -28.64
C THR A 219 -19.64 13.10 -28.21
N TYR A 220 -19.69 13.90 -27.14
CA TYR A 220 -20.93 14.54 -26.68
C TYR A 220 -21.19 15.93 -27.29
N VAL A 221 -20.18 16.53 -27.93
CA VAL A 221 -20.25 17.89 -28.50
C VAL A 221 -20.31 17.87 -30.04
N GLY A 222 -20.06 16.72 -30.68
CA GLY A 222 -20.26 16.50 -32.12
C GLY A 222 -21.60 15.86 -32.43
#